data_AF-W8T5X7-F1
#
_entry.id   AF-W8T5X7-F1
#
_cell.length_a   1.000
_cell.length_b   1.000
_cell.length_c   1.000
_cell.angle_alpha   90.00
_cell.angle_beta   90.00
_cell.angle_gamma   90.00
#
_symmetry.space_group_name_H-M   'P 1'
#
loop_
_entity.id
_entity.type
_entity.pdbx_description
1 polymer ?
#
loop_
_entity_poly.entity_id
_entity_poly.type
_entity_poly.pdbx_seq_one_letter_code
_entity_poly.pdbx_strand_id
1 'polypeptide(L)'
;MTALKVGSESWWQSKHGPEWQRLNDEMFEVTFWWRDPQGSEEYSTIKRVWVYITGVTDHHQNSQPQSMQRIAGTNVWQWKTQLNANWRGSYCFIPTERDDIFSVPSPDRLELREGWRKLLPQAIADPLNLQSWKGGRGHAVSALEMPQAPLQPGWDCPQAPEIPAKEIIWKSERLKKSRRVWIFTTGDATAEERPLAVLLDGEFWAQSMPVWPVLTSLTHRQQLPPAVYVLIDAIDTTHRAHELPCNADFWLAVQQELLPLVKAIAPFSDRADRTVVAGQSFGGLSALYAGLHWPERFGCVLSQSGSYWWPHRGGQQEGVLLEKLKAGEVSAEGLRIVLEAGIREPMIMRANQALYAQLHPIKESIFWRQVDGGHDALCWRGGLMQGLIDLWQPLFHDRS
;
A
#
# COMPACT_ATOMS: atom_id res chain seq x y z
N MET A 1 27.49 28.69 -17.56
CA MET A 1 26.09 28.21 -17.62
C MET A 1 25.19 29.43 -17.79
N THR A 2 24.45 29.52 -18.88
CA THR A 2 23.46 30.58 -19.09
C THR A 2 22.32 30.35 -18.10
N ALA A 3 22.06 31.32 -17.21
CA ALA A 3 20.96 31.21 -16.25
C ALA A 3 19.63 31.17 -17.02
N LEU A 4 18.90 30.07 -16.93
CA LEU A 4 17.58 29.94 -17.56
C LEU A 4 16.59 30.88 -16.88
N LYS A 5 15.82 31.64 -17.67
CA LYS A 5 14.75 32.49 -17.13
C LYS A 5 13.69 31.61 -16.46
N VAL A 6 13.45 31.81 -15.17
CA VAL A 6 12.45 31.05 -14.39
C VAL A 6 11.08 31.13 -15.07
N GLY A 7 10.41 29.98 -15.20
CA GLY A 7 9.10 29.86 -15.87
C GLY A 7 9.14 29.86 -17.40
N SER A 8 10.31 30.04 -18.03
CA SER A 8 10.46 29.82 -19.48
C SER A 8 10.33 28.34 -19.85
N GLU A 9 10.02 28.06 -21.11
CA GLU A 9 9.95 26.69 -21.62
C GLU A 9 11.25 25.91 -21.37
N SER A 10 12.40 26.54 -21.67
CA SER A 10 13.71 25.96 -21.41
C SER A 10 13.98 25.67 -19.94
N TRP A 11 13.42 26.47 -19.02
CA TRP A 11 13.53 26.21 -17.58
C TRP A 11 12.65 25.02 -17.17
N TRP A 12 11.45 24.90 -17.71
CA TRP A 12 10.58 23.74 -17.44
C TRP A 12 11.16 22.44 -17.99
N GLN A 13 11.84 22.47 -19.13
CA GLN A 13 12.52 21.30 -19.71
C GLN A 13 13.61 20.72 -18.79
N SER A 14 14.15 21.51 -17.84
CA SER A 14 15.12 21.02 -16.86
C SER A 14 14.48 20.37 -15.63
N LYS A 15 13.15 20.29 -15.54
CA LYS A 15 12.42 19.75 -14.38
C LYS A 15 11.83 18.38 -14.74
N HIS A 16 12.08 17.40 -13.87
CA HIS A 16 11.67 16.00 -14.06
C HIS A 16 10.97 15.42 -12.82
N GLY A 17 10.43 16.29 -11.96
CA GLY A 17 9.81 15.94 -10.68
C GLY A 17 10.31 16.82 -9.53
N PRO A 18 10.09 16.40 -8.27
CA PRO A 18 10.63 17.06 -7.10
C PRO A 18 12.16 17.02 -7.11
N GLU A 19 12.79 18.08 -6.63
CA GLU A 19 14.24 18.18 -6.49
C GLU A 19 14.59 18.19 -5.01
N TRP A 20 15.73 17.60 -4.62
CA TRP A 20 16.14 17.57 -3.22
C TRP A 20 17.62 17.92 -3.04
N GLN A 21 17.92 18.50 -1.87
CA GLN A 21 19.26 18.86 -1.45
C GLN A 21 19.48 18.39 -0.02
N ARG A 22 20.66 17.81 0.24
CA ARG A 22 21.01 17.34 1.58
C ARG A 22 21.19 18.53 2.52
N LEU A 23 20.47 18.52 3.65
CA LEU A 23 20.65 19.51 4.71
C LEU A 23 21.68 19.04 5.75
N ASN A 24 21.59 17.77 6.14
CA ASN A 24 22.52 17.11 7.06
C ASN A 24 22.48 15.58 6.80
N ASP A 25 23.01 14.77 7.73
CA ASP A 25 23.07 13.31 7.57
C ASP A 25 21.70 12.63 7.55
N GLU A 26 20.70 13.24 8.21
CA GLU A 26 19.38 12.64 8.43
C GLU A 26 18.28 13.28 7.58
N MET A 27 18.47 14.51 7.08
CA MET A 27 17.40 15.32 6.48
C MET A 27 17.78 15.92 5.13
N PHE A 28 16.77 16.02 4.26
CA PHE A 28 16.81 16.66 2.95
C PHE A 28 15.76 17.77 2.86
N GLU A 29 16.12 18.89 2.24
CA GLU A 29 15.15 19.87 1.73
C GLU A 29 14.65 19.37 0.38
N VAL A 30 13.33 19.29 0.20
CA VAL A 30 12.68 18.88 -1.04
C VAL A 30 11.84 20.03 -1.57
N THR A 31 12.03 20.36 -2.85
CA THR A 31 11.25 21.36 -3.57
C THR A 31 10.35 20.68 -4.59
N PHE A 32 9.05 20.94 -4.48
CA PHE A 32 8.03 20.53 -5.45
C PHE A 32 7.75 21.66 -6.40
N TRP A 33 7.48 21.32 -7.66
CA TRP A 33 7.20 22.27 -8.73
C TRP A 33 5.90 21.87 -9.43
N TRP A 34 5.06 22.86 -9.73
CA TRP A 34 3.89 22.65 -10.58
C TRP A 34 3.78 23.77 -11.61
N ARG A 35 3.57 23.38 -12.87
CA ARG A 35 3.40 24.29 -13.99
C ARG A 35 1.93 24.59 -14.18
N ASP A 36 1.55 25.85 -14.00
CA ASP A 36 0.19 26.28 -14.27
C ASP A 36 -0.09 26.33 -15.78
N PRO A 37 -1.00 25.51 -16.31
CA PRO A 37 -1.32 25.52 -17.74
C PRO A 37 -2.04 26.79 -18.18
N GLN A 38 -2.62 27.56 -17.25
CA GLN A 38 -3.35 28.80 -17.54
C GLN A 38 -2.46 30.05 -17.50
N GLY A 39 -1.17 29.91 -17.20
CA GLY A 39 -0.22 31.03 -17.18
C GLY A 39 -0.01 31.65 -15.80
N SER A 40 0.28 32.95 -15.77
CA SER A 40 0.52 33.73 -14.54
C SER A 40 -0.79 34.03 -13.79
N GLU A 41 -0.65 34.66 -12.62
CA GLU A 41 -1.77 35.13 -11.80
C GLU A 41 -2.70 36.14 -12.51
N GLU A 42 -2.26 36.77 -13.60
CA GLU A 42 -3.09 37.68 -14.40
C GLU A 42 -4.15 36.93 -15.23
N TYR A 43 -3.91 35.66 -15.53
CA TYR A 43 -4.75 34.84 -16.42
C TYR A 43 -5.35 33.63 -15.72
N SER A 44 -4.62 33.01 -14.79
CA SER A 44 -5.02 31.77 -14.14
C SER A 44 -6.10 31.96 -13.07
N THR A 45 -7.09 31.08 -13.07
CA THR A 45 -8.14 31.00 -12.04
C THR A 45 -7.68 30.28 -10.77
N ILE A 46 -6.53 29.60 -10.81
CA ILE A 46 -6.02 28.76 -9.72
C ILE A 46 -5.65 29.62 -8.51
N LYS A 47 -6.31 29.35 -7.38
CA LYS A 47 -6.09 30.03 -6.09
C LYS A 47 -5.15 29.25 -5.17
N ARG A 48 -5.23 27.92 -5.21
CA ARG A 48 -4.42 27.02 -4.38
C ARG A 48 -3.88 25.88 -5.21
N VAL A 49 -2.69 25.41 -4.85
CA VAL A 49 -2.12 24.15 -5.35
C VAL A 49 -1.68 23.36 -4.14
N TRP A 50 -2.60 22.57 -3.59
CA TRP A 50 -2.31 21.81 -2.39
C TRP A 50 -1.31 20.69 -2.69
N VAL A 51 -0.34 20.48 -1.78
CA VAL A 51 0.60 19.37 -1.83
C VAL A 51 0.15 18.33 -0.81
N TYR A 52 -0.47 17.25 -1.30
CA TYR A 52 -0.97 16.16 -0.48
C TYR A 52 0.03 15.01 -0.49
N ILE A 53 0.77 14.83 0.61
CA ILE A 53 1.79 13.81 0.79
C ILE A 53 1.31 12.85 1.88
N THR A 54 1.20 11.57 1.53
CA THR A 54 0.71 10.53 2.44
C THR A 54 1.56 10.47 3.71
N GLY A 55 0.93 10.57 4.88
CA GLY A 55 1.61 10.55 6.17
C GLY A 55 2.49 11.77 6.47
N VAL A 56 2.41 12.85 5.70
CA VAL A 56 3.18 14.09 5.96
C VAL A 56 2.28 15.31 6.01
N THR A 57 1.44 15.54 4.99
CA THR A 57 0.54 16.71 4.93
C THR A 57 -0.93 16.32 4.94
N ASP A 58 -1.23 15.07 5.30
CA ASP A 58 -2.58 14.53 5.34
C ASP A 58 -3.13 14.42 6.78
N HIS A 59 -4.35 13.89 6.87
CA HIS A 59 -5.05 13.65 8.12
C HIS A 59 -4.41 12.62 9.09
N HIS A 60 -3.28 11.98 8.74
CA HIS A 60 -2.56 11.09 9.67
C HIS A 60 -1.65 11.88 10.62
N GLN A 61 -1.20 13.08 10.24
CA GLN A 61 -0.28 13.90 11.04
C GLN A 61 -0.95 15.12 11.70
N ASN A 62 -2.26 15.31 11.48
CA ASN A 62 -2.99 16.53 11.87
C ASN A 62 -2.27 17.82 11.42
N SER A 63 -1.58 17.76 10.28
CA SER A 63 -0.80 18.88 9.78
C SER A 63 -1.69 19.92 9.13
N GLN A 64 -1.30 21.19 9.24
CA GLN A 64 -1.93 22.26 8.49
C GLN A 64 -1.78 21.99 6.98
N PRO A 65 -2.87 22.04 6.19
CA PRO A 65 -2.82 21.87 4.75
C PRO A 65 -1.83 22.83 4.10
N GLN A 66 -0.96 22.31 3.23
CA GLN A 66 0.11 23.07 2.61
C GLN A 66 -0.21 23.34 1.14
N SER A 67 -0.29 24.62 0.76
CA SER A 67 -0.39 25.04 -0.65
C SER A 67 0.96 25.52 -1.13
N MET A 68 1.27 25.25 -2.40
CA MET A 68 2.37 25.91 -3.10
C MET A 68 2.15 27.42 -3.17
N GLN A 69 3.25 28.13 -3.41
CA GLN A 69 3.27 29.56 -3.69
C GLN A 69 3.70 29.79 -5.14
N ARG A 70 3.00 30.69 -5.82
CA ARG A 70 3.37 31.12 -7.17
C ARG A 70 4.55 32.09 -7.12
N ILE A 71 5.50 31.94 -8.04
CA ILE A 71 6.50 32.98 -8.34
C ILE A 71 5.83 34.04 -9.21
N ALA A 72 5.71 35.26 -8.68
CA ALA A 72 4.98 36.37 -9.32
C ALA A 72 5.42 36.62 -10.78
N GLY A 73 4.45 36.89 -11.65
CA GLY A 73 4.65 37.10 -13.08
C GLY A 73 4.99 35.82 -13.87
N THR A 74 4.82 34.62 -13.27
CA THR A 74 5.15 33.35 -13.92
C THR A 74 4.06 32.29 -13.71
N ASN A 75 4.14 31.20 -14.48
CA ASN A 75 3.32 30.02 -14.30
C ASN A 75 3.92 28.99 -13.33
N VAL A 76 4.91 29.38 -12.50
CA VAL A 76 5.62 28.49 -11.60
C VAL A 76 5.00 28.53 -10.21
N TRP A 77 4.47 27.40 -9.77
CA TRP A 77 4.17 27.15 -8.37
C TRP A 77 5.26 26.29 -7.74
N GLN A 78 5.63 26.61 -6.50
CA GLN A 78 6.63 25.85 -5.75
C GLN A 78 6.25 25.69 -4.28
N TRP A 79 6.73 24.62 -3.66
CA TRP A 79 6.67 24.43 -2.22
C TRP A 79 7.90 23.66 -1.74
N LYS A 80 8.38 24.00 -0.55
CA LYS A 80 9.55 23.37 0.06
C LYS A 80 9.17 22.72 1.38
N THR A 81 9.79 21.58 1.67
CA THR A 81 9.65 20.89 2.95
C THR A 81 10.91 20.11 3.29
N GLN A 82 10.95 19.53 4.48
CA GLN A 82 12.04 18.67 4.92
C GLN A 82 11.55 17.23 5.09
N LEU A 83 12.30 16.28 4.54
CA LEU A 83 12.03 14.85 4.65
C LEU A 83 13.28 14.11 5.13
N ASN A 84 13.07 13.03 5.88
CA ASN A 84 14.17 12.19 6.36
C ASN A 84 14.83 11.47 5.19
N ALA A 85 16.15 11.26 5.25
CA ALA A 85 16.92 10.58 4.20
C ALA A 85 16.39 9.17 3.87
N ASN A 86 15.74 8.50 4.82
CA ASN A 86 15.15 7.16 4.67
C ASN A 86 13.70 7.17 4.19
N TRP A 87 13.10 8.35 4.01
CA TRP A 87 11.68 8.47 3.73
C TRP A 87 11.32 8.04 2.30
N ARG A 88 10.19 7.36 2.18
CA ARG A 88 9.53 7.06 0.91
C ARG A 88 8.03 7.30 1.05
N GLY A 89 7.40 7.84 0.02
CA GLY A 89 5.95 8.00 0.00
C GLY A 89 5.41 8.55 -1.30
N SER A 90 4.10 8.47 -1.41
CA SER A 90 3.30 8.96 -2.52
C SER A 90 2.82 10.37 -2.23
N TYR A 91 2.76 11.18 -3.27
CA TYR A 91 2.18 12.52 -3.22
C TYR A 91 1.29 12.80 -4.43
N CYS A 92 0.43 13.80 -4.32
CA CYS A 92 -0.30 14.38 -5.43
C CYS A 92 -0.47 15.89 -5.24
N PHE A 93 -0.81 16.56 -6.33
CA PHE A 93 -1.15 17.98 -6.31
C PHE A 93 -2.65 18.17 -6.46
N ILE A 94 -3.19 19.23 -5.86
CA ILE A 94 -4.60 19.61 -6.00
C ILE A 94 -4.68 21.09 -6.40
N PRO A 95 -4.45 21.42 -7.68
CA PRO A 95 -4.70 22.76 -8.20
C PRO A 95 -6.20 23.03 -8.20
N THR A 96 -6.63 24.13 -7.58
CA THR A 96 -8.05 24.44 -7.42
C THR A 96 -8.30 25.94 -7.41
N GLU A 97 -9.47 26.33 -7.91
CA GLU A 97 -10.01 27.69 -7.84
C GLU A 97 -10.60 27.99 -6.45
N ARG A 98 -10.80 26.95 -5.62
CA ARG A 98 -11.39 27.07 -4.29
C ARG A 98 -10.39 27.55 -3.25
N ASP A 99 -10.83 28.50 -2.42
CA ASP A 99 -10.07 29.02 -1.27
C ASP A 99 -10.90 28.97 0.03
N ASP A 100 -12.01 28.24 0.02
CA ASP A 100 -13.02 28.22 1.09
C ASP A 100 -12.99 26.95 1.96
N ILE A 101 -12.08 26.01 1.68
CA ILE A 101 -12.08 24.67 2.30
C ILE A 101 -11.29 24.64 3.60
N PHE A 102 -10.11 25.26 3.63
CA PHE A 102 -9.20 25.25 4.78
C PHE A 102 -8.95 26.69 5.26
N SER A 103 -9.99 27.29 5.82
CA SER A 103 -9.97 28.67 6.32
C SER A 103 -9.57 28.78 7.79
N VAL A 104 -9.59 27.64 8.51
CA VAL A 104 -9.31 27.57 9.95
C VAL A 104 -7.81 27.27 10.16
N PRO A 105 -7.10 27.99 11.05
CA PRO A 105 -5.66 27.80 11.25
C PRO A 105 -5.24 26.42 11.77
N SER A 106 -6.11 25.73 12.51
CA SER A 106 -5.80 24.42 13.12
C SER A 106 -7.00 23.49 13.03
N PRO A 107 -7.30 22.94 11.84
CA PRO A 107 -8.43 22.04 11.68
C PRO A 107 -8.19 20.75 12.46
N ASP A 108 -9.26 20.22 13.07
CA ASP A 108 -9.16 18.91 13.70
C ASP A 108 -9.04 17.78 12.65
N ARG A 109 -8.83 16.54 13.09
CA ARG A 109 -8.66 15.40 12.16
C ARG A 109 -9.89 15.15 11.29
N LEU A 110 -11.10 15.37 11.81
CA LEU A 110 -12.35 15.16 11.08
C LEU A 110 -12.55 16.27 10.04
N GLU A 111 -12.28 17.51 10.41
CA GLU A 111 -12.29 18.66 9.51
C GLU A 111 -11.27 18.52 8.38
N LEU A 112 -10.03 18.10 8.71
CA LEU A 112 -9.01 17.77 7.72
C LEU A 112 -9.52 16.71 6.75
N ARG A 113 -10.12 15.64 7.27
CA ARG A 113 -10.62 14.55 6.44
C ARG A 113 -11.77 14.99 5.54
N GLU A 114 -12.71 15.76 6.04
CA GLU A 114 -13.83 16.28 5.24
C GLU A 114 -13.37 17.33 4.21
N GLY A 115 -12.41 18.19 4.57
CA GLY A 115 -11.79 19.13 3.64
C GLY A 115 -11.07 18.40 2.50
N TRP A 116 -10.23 17.41 2.84
CA TRP A 116 -9.56 16.58 1.84
C TRP A 116 -10.57 15.76 1.02
N ARG A 117 -11.67 15.27 1.60
CA ARG A 117 -12.73 14.58 0.84
C ARG A 117 -13.32 15.44 -0.28
N LYS A 118 -13.43 16.75 -0.07
CA LYS A 118 -13.89 17.71 -1.09
C LYS A 118 -12.83 18.02 -2.15
N LEU A 119 -11.55 17.92 -1.82
CA LEU A 119 -10.41 18.29 -2.67
C LEU A 119 -9.83 17.12 -3.47
N LEU A 120 -9.69 15.94 -2.88
CA LEU A 120 -9.05 14.77 -3.49
C LEU A 120 -9.66 14.32 -4.83
N PRO A 121 -10.96 14.53 -5.13
CA PRO A 121 -11.48 14.29 -6.49
C PRO A 121 -10.82 15.14 -7.58
N GLN A 122 -10.21 16.28 -7.22
CA GLN A 122 -9.45 17.17 -8.12
C GLN A 122 -7.95 16.85 -8.12
N ALA A 123 -7.51 15.85 -7.35
CA ALA A 123 -6.09 15.54 -7.23
C ALA A 123 -5.53 14.94 -8.52
N ILE A 124 -4.33 15.37 -8.86
CA ILE A 124 -3.57 14.91 -10.01
C ILE A 124 -2.21 14.38 -9.57
N ALA A 125 -1.69 13.40 -10.31
CA ALA A 125 -0.27 13.07 -10.25
C ALA A 125 0.57 14.28 -10.67
N ASP A 126 1.83 14.31 -10.26
CA ASP A 126 2.82 15.27 -10.73
C ASP A 126 3.09 15.03 -12.23
N PRO A 127 2.74 15.98 -13.11
CA PRO A 127 2.96 15.82 -14.55
C PRO A 127 4.45 15.72 -14.95
N LEU A 128 5.37 16.13 -14.07
CA LEU A 128 6.81 16.09 -14.31
C LEU A 128 7.42 14.74 -13.90
N ASN A 129 6.72 13.96 -13.08
CA ASN A 129 7.23 12.71 -12.51
C ASN A 129 6.66 11.50 -13.27
N LEU A 130 7.54 10.80 -13.98
CA LEU A 130 7.18 9.60 -14.76
C LEU A 130 6.78 8.41 -13.87
N GLN A 131 7.15 8.43 -12.59
CA GLN A 131 6.77 7.38 -11.63
C GLN A 131 5.41 7.69 -11.00
N SER A 132 4.37 7.61 -11.82
CA SER A 132 3.00 7.93 -11.44
C SER A 132 2.04 6.78 -11.75
N TRP A 133 1.02 6.59 -10.93
CA TRP A 133 0.03 5.53 -11.08
C TRP A 133 -1.34 5.95 -10.54
N LYS A 134 -2.38 5.15 -10.86
CA LYS A 134 -3.71 5.30 -10.27
C LYS A 134 -3.71 4.73 -8.86
N GLY A 135 -3.78 5.59 -7.85
CA GLY A 135 -3.86 5.18 -6.45
C GLY A 135 -5.20 4.50 -6.11
N GLY A 136 -5.22 3.77 -4.98
CA GLY A 136 -6.42 3.05 -4.52
C GLY A 136 -7.60 3.92 -4.07
N ARG A 137 -7.42 5.25 -4.01
CA ARG A 137 -8.46 6.22 -3.61
C ARG A 137 -9.19 6.89 -4.78
N GLY A 138 -8.97 6.41 -6.00
CA GLY A 138 -9.67 6.90 -7.20
C GLY A 138 -9.04 8.10 -7.89
N HIS A 139 -7.86 8.55 -7.45
CA HIS A 139 -7.06 9.60 -8.11
C HIS A 139 -5.63 9.11 -8.35
N ALA A 140 -4.93 9.78 -9.27
CA ALA A 140 -3.52 9.49 -9.54
C ALA A 140 -2.60 10.08 -8.46
N VAL A 141 -1.44 9.46 -8.28
CA VAL A 141 -0.36 9.87 -7.37
C VAL A 141 0.99 9.64 -8.02
N SER A 142 2.03 10.23 -7.46
CA SER A 142 3.43 10.12 -7.90
C SER A 142 4.32 9.67 -6.75
N ALA A 143 5.40 8.94 -7.06
CA ALA A 143 6.37 8.46 -6.08
C ALA A 143 7.43 9.50 -5.77
N LEU A 144 7.82 9.58 -4.50
CA LEU A 144 9.03 10.25 -4.06
C LEU A 144 9.79 9.32 -3.09
N GLU A 145 11.07 9.12 -3.38
CA GLU A 145 11.97 8.31 -2.55
C GLU A 145 13.21 9.14 -2.22
N MET A 146 13.57 9.24 -0.94
CA MET A 146 14.80 9.89 -0.52
C MET A 146 16.01 8.97 -0.74
N PRO A 147 17.24 9.51 -0.88
CA PRO A 147 18.39 8.73 -1.34
C PRO A 147 18.78 7.53 -0.47
N GLN A 148 18.38 7.49 0.80
CA GLN A 148 18.67 6.39 1.74
C GLN A 148 17.41 5.56 2.05
N ALA A 149 16.31 5.76 1.32
CA ALA A 149 15.10 4.95 1.49
C ALA A 149 15.45 3.46 1.34
N PRO A 150 15.01 2.58 2.26
CA PRO A 150 15.37 1.17 2.23
C PRO A 150 15.07 0.52 0.88
N LEU A 151 15.92 -0.40 0.44
CA LEU A 151 15.66 -1.18 -0.78
C LEU A 151 14.32 -1.91 -0.67
N GLN A 152 13.61 -2.00 -1.80
CA GLN A 152 12.36 -2.75 -1.90
C GLN A 152 12.62 -3.98 -2.77
N PRO A 153 12.73 -5.18 -2.18
CA PRO A 153 13.17 -6.37 -2.90
C PRO A 153 12.41 -6.61 -4.20
N GLY A 154 13.14 -6.73 -5.30
CA GLY A 154 12.63 -7.02 -6.64
C GLY A 154 12.11 -5.79 -7.39
N TRP A 155 11.65 -4.75 -6.68
CA TRP A 155 11.22 -3.48 -7.28
C TRP A 155 12.40 -2.64 -7.77
N ASP A 156 13.57 -2.82 -7.15
CA ASP A 156 14.84 -2.23 -7.53
C ASP A 156 15.36 -2.75 -8.89
N CYS A 157 15.00 -3.98 -9.25
CA CYS A 157 15.45 -4.60 -10.49
C CYS A 157 14.40 -5.61 -10.99
N PRO A 158 13.29 -5.11 -11.56
CA PRO A 158 12.18 -5.93 -12.05
C PRO A 158 12.58 -6.70 -13.32
N GLN A 159 12.06 -7.91 -13.48
CA GLN A 159 12.27 -8.74 -14.67
C GLN A 159 10.93 -9.20 -15.24
N ALA A 160 10.64 -8.87 -16.48
CA ALA A 160 9.37 -9.27 -17.11
C ALA A 160 9.19 -10.81 -17.08
N PRO A 161 8.01 -11.31 -16.71
CA PRO A 161 7.73 -12.74 -16.80
C PRO A 161 7.63 -13.20 -18.25
N GLU A 162 8.11 -14.41 -18.54
CA GLU A 162 7.92 -15.04 -19.85
C GLU A 162 6.45 -15.42 -20.09
N ILE A 163 5.78 -15.92 -19.04
CA ILE A 163 4.37 -16.33 -19.07
C ILE A 163 3.56 -15.28 -18.29
N PRO A 164 2.56 -14.63 -18.91
CA PRO A 164 1.73 -13.65 -18.23
C PRO A 164 0.80 -14.31 -17.20
N ALA A 165 0.34 -13.53 -16.22
CA ALA A 165 -0.71 -13.97 -15.31
C ALA A 165 -2.01 -14.26 -16.06
N LYS A 166 -2.73 -15.30 -15.65
CA LYS A 166 -4.04 -15.67 -16.19
C LYS A 166 -5.14 -15.01 -15.38
N GLU A 167 -5.94 -14.17 -16.03
CA GLU A 167 -7.14 -13.59 -15.44
C GLU A 167 -8.34 -14.53 -15.64
N ILE A 168 -9.11 -14.75 -14.58
CA ILE A 168 -10.38 -15.48 -14.61
C ILE A 168 -11.48 -14.65 -13.94
N ILE A 169 -12.74 -14.99 -14.26
CA ILE A 169 -13.90 -14.48 -13.54
C ILE A 169 -14.37 -15.56 -12.57
N TRP A 170 -14.23 -15.31 -11.27
CA TRP A 170 -14.80 -16.14 -10.22
C TRP A 170 -16.23 -15.68 -9.93
N LYS A 171 -17.21 -16.55 -10.24
CA LYS A 171 -18.61 -16.37 -9.88
C LYS A 171 -18.86 -17.12 -8.58
N SER A 172 -19.09 -16.39 -7.50
CA SER A 172 -19.32 -16.97 -6.19
C SER A 172 -20.81 -17.17 -5.94
N GLU A 173 -21.20 -18.40 -5.63
CA GLU A 173 -22.57 -18.74 -5.23
C GLU A 173 -22.85 -18.24 -3.81
N ARG A 174 -21.91 -18.44 -2.88
CA ARG A 174 -22.02 -17.94 -1.49
C ARG A 174 -22.15 -16.43 -1.44
N LEU A 175 -21.33 -15.70 -2.20
CA LEU A 175 -21.32 -14.23 -2.19
C LEU A 175 -22.31 -13.62 -3.19
N LYS A 176 -22.90 -14.43 -4.08
CA LYS A 176 -23.85 -14.01 -5.13
C LYS A 176 -23.32 -12.89 -6.02
N LYS A 177 -22.04 -12.97 -6.39
CA LYS A 177 -21.38 -11.98 -7.23
C LYS A 177 -20.21 -12.55 -8.00
N SER A 178 -19.78 -11.82 -9.03
CA SER A 178 -18.63 -12.16 -9.84
C SER A 178 -17.50 -11.17 -9.60
N ARG A 179 -16.25 -11.65 -9.58
CA ARG A 179 -15.05 -10.81 -9.48
C ARG A 179 -13.92 -11.35 -10.33
N ARG A 180 -12.97 -10.48 -10.66
CA ARG A 180 -11.73 -10.88 -11.31
C ARG A 180 -10.79 -11.55 -10.32
N VAL A 181 -10.05 -12.54 -10.78
CA VAL A 181 -8.94 -13.16 -10.06
C VAL A 181 -7.79 -13.35 -11.03
N TRP A 182 -6.59 -12.94 -10.64
CA TRP A 182 -5.38 -13.20 -11.41
C TRP A 182 -4.61 -14.35 -10.77
N ILE A 183 -4.24 -15.33 -11.60
CA ILE A 183 -3.43 -16.49 -11.21
C ILE A 183 -2.08 -16.35 -11.89
N PHE A 184 -1.01 -16.32 -11.10
CA PHE A 184 0.35 -16.19 -11.60
C PHE A 184 1.23 -17.27 -11.00
N THR A 185 2.07 -17.89 -11.82
CA THR A 185 2.99 -18.94 -11.40
C THR A 185 4.41 -18.52 -11.70
N THR A 186 5.32 -18.74 -10.76
CA THR A 186 6.75 -18.50 -10.95
C THR A 186 7.54 -19.80 -10.90
N GLY A 187 8.60 -19.87 -11.71
CA GLY A 187 9.59 -20.95 -11.72
C GLY A 187 9.05 -22.34 -12.06
N ASP A 188 9.98 -23.27 -12.24
CA ASP A 188 9.69 -24.69 -12.48
C ASP A 188 9.91 -25.48 -11.19
N ALA A 189 8.84 -26.10 -10.70
CA ALA A 189 8.87 -26.99 -9.54
C ALA A 189 7.80 -28.08 -9.74
N THR A 190 7.87 -29.15 -8.96
CA THR A 190 6.75 -30.08 -8.81
C THR A 190 5.51 -29.27 -8.44
N ALA A 191 4.50 -29.29 -9.31
CA ALA A 191 3.41 -28.33 -9.26
C ALA A 191 2.66 -28.42 -7.92
N GLU A 192 2.58 -29.63 -7.34
CA GLU A 192 1.90 -29.95 -6.10
C GLU A 192 2.63 -29.46 -4.83
N GLU A 193 3.92 -29.11 -4.92
CA GLU A 193 4.71 -28.63 -3.77
C GLU A 193 4.75 -27.10 -3.67
N ARG A 194 4.33 -26.40 -4.73
CA ARG A 194 4.36 -24.92 -4.79
C ARG A 194 3.53 -24.34 -3.64
N PRO A 195 4.09 -23.41 -2.84
CA PRO A 195 3.29 -22.66 -1.89
C PRO A 195 2.28 -21.78 -2.63
N LEU A 196 1.15 -21.52 -1.96
CA LEU A 196 0.11 -20.62 -2.42
C LEU A 196 0.21 -19.30 -1.65
N ALA A 197 0.14 -18.18 -2.36
CA ALA A 197 -0.05 -16.86 -1.77
C ALA A 197 -1.32 -16.20 -2.30
N VAL A 198 -2.27 -15.93 -1.41
CA VAL A 198 -3.48 -15.15 -1.69
C VAL A 198 -3.20 -13.68 -1.37
N LEU A 199 -3.32 -12.81 -2.36
CA LEU A 199 -3.15 -11.36 -2.23
C LEU A 199 -4.50 -10.68 -2.37
N LEU A 200 -4.90 -9.96 -1.33
CA LEU A 200 -6.10 -9.11 -1.34
C LEU A 200 -5.80 -7.78 -2.04
N ASP A 201 -6.86 -7.05 -2.41
CA ASP A 201 -6.76 -5.85 -3.25
C ASP A 201 -6.02 -6.16 -4.57
N GLY A 202 -6.35 -7.32 -5.14
CA GLY A 202 -5.64 -7.91 -6.27
C GLY A 202 -5.66 -7.06 -7.53
N GLU A 203 -6.71 -6.25 -7.73
CA GLU A 203 -6.78 -5.31 -8.84
C GLU A 203 -5.68 -4.25 -8.78
N PHE A 204 -5.29 -3.83 -7.57
CA PHE A 204 -4.20 -2.88 -7.38
C PHE A 204 -2.85 -3.52 -7.75
N TRP A 205 -2.59 -4.71 -7.20
CA TRP A 205 -1.33 -5.44 -7.42
C TRP A 205 -1.20 -6.06 -8.82
N ALA A 206 -2.31 -6.22 -9.54
CA ALA A 206 -2.31 -6.70 -10.92
C ALA A 206 -2.17 -5.56 -11.94
N GLN A 207 -2.74 -4.38 -11.65
CA GLN A 207 -2.92 -3.32 -12.66
C GLN A 207 -2.23 -2.00 -12.30
N SER A 208 -2.39 -1.49 -11.07
CA SER A 208 -1.82 -0.20 -10.65
C SER A 208 -0.34 -0.29 -10.32
N MET A 209 0.07 -1.34 -9.60
CA MET A 209 1.46 -1.68 -9.31
C MET A 209 1.69 -3.16 -9.60
N PRO A 210 1.82 -3.56 -10.88
CA PRO A 210 1.95 -4.95 -11.27
C PRO A 210 3.10 -5.67 -10.56
N VAL A 211 2.77 -6.69 -9.75
CA VAL A 211 3.76 -7.45 -8.96
C VAL A 211 4.52 -8.49 -9.78
N TRP A 212 4.07 -8.80 -11.01
CA TRP A 212 4.60 -9.88 -11.83
C TRP A 212 6.11 -9.78 -12.09
N PRO A 213 6.65 -8.61 -12.49
CA PRO A 213 8.08 -8.51 -12.77
C PRO A 213 8.96 -8.65 -11.52
N VAL A 214 8.39 -8.25 -10.38
CA VAL A 214 9.05 -8.24 -9.07
C VAL A 214 9.13 -9.66 -8.52
N LEU A 215 8.01 -10.38 -8.56
CA LEU A 215 7.95 -11.79 -8.17
C LEU A 215 8.88 -12.65 -9.04
N THR A 216 8.86 -12.42 -10.36
CA THR A 216 9.77 -13.12 -11.31
C THR A 216 11.23 -12.90 -10.96
N SER A 217 11.63 -11.64 -10.74
CA SER A 217 13.00 -11.28 -10.37
C SER A 217 13.45 -11.98 -9.07
N LEU A 218 12.60 -11.96 -8.05
CA LEU A 218 12.91 -12.59 -6.75
C LEU A 218 12.95 -14.12 -6.82
N THR A 219 12.10 -14.75 -7.64
CA THR A 219 12.17 -16.19 -7.88
C THR A 219 13.44 -16.59 -8.61
N HIS A 220 13.84 -15.85 -9.66
CA HIS A 220 15.11 -16.11 -10.37
C HIS A 220 16.34 -15.94 -9.46
N ARG A 221 16.28 -15.00 -8.52
CA ARG A 221 17.33 -14.79 -7.51
C ARG A 221 17.26 -15.76 -6.33
N GLN A 222 16.35 -16.73 -6.37
CA GLN A 222 16.13 -17.71 -5.30
C GLN A 222 15.84 -17.06 -3.93
N GLN A 223 15.25 -15.86 -3.93
CA GLN A 223 14.75 -15.22 -2.71
C GLN A 223 13.30 -15.64 -2.41
N LEU A 224 12.54 -15.99 -3.46
CA LEU A 224 11.23 -16.62 -3.36
C LEU A 224 11.25 -18.00 -4.02
N PRO A 225 10.58 -19.01 -3.46
CA PRO A 225 10.41 -20.30 -4.13
C PRO A 225 9.52 -20.14 -5.37
N PRO A 226 9.59 -21.06 -6.34
CA PRO A 226 8.52 -21.23 -7.33
C PRO A 226 7.17 -21.38 -6.62
N ALA A 227 6.19 -20.54 -6.95
CA ALA A 227 4.93 -20.41 -6.19
C ALA A 227 3.72 -20.13 -7.09
N VAL A 228 2.52 -20.30 -6.52
CA VAL A 228 1.25 -19.86 -7.11
C VAL A 228 0.75 -18.62 -6.36
N TYR A 229 0.49 -17.55 -7.09
CA TYR A 229 -0.07 -16.30 -6.57
C TYR A 229 -1.50 -16.11 -7.07
N VAL A 230 -2.41 -15.83 -6.15
CA VAL A 230 -3.84 -15.59 -6.42
C VAL A 230 -4.19 -14.20 -5.95
N LEU A 231 -4.38 -13.28 -6.88
CA LEU A 231 -4.75 -11.89 -6.60
C LEU A 231 -6.27 -11.76 -6.75
N ILE A 232 -6.96 -11.41 -5.66
CA ILE A 232 -8.43 -11.34 -5.60
C ILE A 232 -8.90 -9.89 -5.70
N ASP A 233 -9.71 -9.57 -6.70
CA ASP A 233 -10.32 -8.25 -6.89
C ASP A 233 -11.27 -7.89 -5.73
N ALA A 234 -11.09 -6.72 -5.14
CA ALA A 234 -11.96 -6.18 -4.11
C ALA A 234 -13.27 -5.56 -4.66
N ILE A 235 -13.42 -5.53 -5.99
CA ILE A 235 -14.56 -5.00 -6.78
C ILE A 235 -14.66 -3.48 -6.68
N ASP A 236 -15.05 -2.98 -5.51
CA ASP A 236 -15.20 -1.55 -5.25
C ASP A 236 -15.08 -1.26 -3.75
N THR A 237 -15.10 0.02 -3.38
CA THR A 237 -14.96 0.45 -1.98
C THR A 237 -16.05 -0.11 -1.07
N THR A 238 -17.28 -0.26 -1.57
CA THR A 238 -18.42 -0.76 -0.79
C THR A 238 -18.25 -2.25 -0.52
N HIS A 239 -17.99 -3.04 -1.55
CA HIS A 239 -17.73 -4.48 -1.44
C HIS A 239 -16.55 -4.77 -0.52
N ARG A 240 -15.42 -4.08 -0.76
CA ARG A 240 -14.23 -4.17 0.08
C ARG A 240 -14.52 -3.92 1.56
N ALA A 241 -15.33 -2.90 1.87
CA ALA A 241 -15.67 -2.54 3.24
C ALA A 241 -16.63 -3.52 3.93
N HIS A 242 -17.36 -4.36 3.18
CA HIS A 242 -18.24 -5.39 3.72
C HIS A 242 -17.58 -6.77 3.79
N GLU A 243 -16.70 -7.10 2.84
CA GLU A 243 -16.16 -8.45 2.68
C GLU A 243 -14.81 -8.65 3.35
N LEU A 244 -13.96 -7.62 3.43
CA LEU A 244 -12.65 -7.79 4.05
C LEU A 244 -12.70 -7.74 5.59
N PRO A 245 -13.45 -6.84 6.25
CA PRO A 245 -13.44 -6.75 7.71
C PRO A 245 -14.17 -7.93 8.37
N CYS A 246 -13.41 -8.95 8.78
CA CYS A 246 -13.86 -10.09 9.60
C CYS A 246 -15.13 -10.80 9.08
N ASN A 247 -15.25 -10.96 7.76
CA ASN A 247 -16.40 -11.61 7.14
C ASN A 247 -16.11 -13.08 6.83
N ALA A 248 -16.81 -13.99 7.51
CA ALA A 248 -16.61 -15.43 7.33
C ALA A 248 -17.04 -15.93 5.95
N ASP A 249 -18.10 -15.36 5.36
CA ASP A 249 -18.60 -15.82 4.06
C ASP A 249 -17.58 -15.58 2.95
N PHE A 250 -16.82 -14.49 3.01
CA PHE A 250 -15.75 -14.24 2.05
C PHE A 250 -14.71 -15.37 2.08
N TRP A 251 -14.20 -15.73 3.27
CA TRP A 251 -13.17 -16.75 3.40
C TRP A 251 -13.69 -18.17 3.16
N LEU A 252 -14.93 -18.47 3.52
CA LEU A 252 -15.56 -19.73 3.19
C LEU A 252 -15.77 -19.87 1.67
N ALA A 253 -16.15 -18.79 0.97
CA ALA A 253 -16.26 -18.78 -0.49
C ALA A 253 -14.89 -18.99 -1.15
N VAL A 254 -13.85 -18.31 -0.66
CA VAL A 254 -12.47 -18.48 -1.15
C VAL A 254 -12.06 -19.95 -1.04
N GLN A 255 -12.25 -20.58 0.11
CA GLN A 255 -11.82 -21.97 0.34
C GLN A 255 -12.64 -23.00 -0.44
N GLN A 256 -13.97 -22.85 -0.48
CA GLN A 256 -14.87 -23.87 -1.01
C GLN A 256 -15.11 -23.73 -2.52
N GLU A 257 -14.95 -22.53 -3.06
CA GLU A 257 -15.26 -22.23 -4.46
C GLU A 257 -14.01 -21.83 -5.25
N LEU A 258 -13.23 -20.85 -4.74
CA LEU A 258 -12.10 -20.31 -5.50
C LEU A 258 -10.88 -21.22 -5.50
N LEU A 259 -10.43 -21.71 -4.34
CA LEU A 259 -9.22 -22.53 -4.26
C LEU A 259 -9.29 -23.81 -5.11
N PRO A 260 -10.41 -24.57 -5.14
CA PRO A 260 -10.56 -25.71 -6.05
C PRO A 260 -10.45 -25.31 -7.52
N LEU A 261 -11.06 -24.18 -7.91
CA LEU A 261 -11.00 -23.65 -9.27
C LEU A 261 -9.56 -23.27 -9.66
N VAL A 262 -8.82 -22.61 -8.77
CA VAL A 262 -7.41 -22.25 -8.98
C VAL A 262 -6.56 -23.51 -9.10
N LYS A 263 -6.75 -24.50 -8.22
CA LYS A 263 -5.92 -25.71 -8.17
C LYS A 263 -6.03 -26.54 -9.46
N ALA A 264 -7.19 -26.50 -10.12
CA ALA A 264 -7.39 -27.12 -11.43
C ALA A 264 -6.61 -26.42 -12.57
N ILE A 265 -6.22 -25.15 -12.40
CA ILE A 265 -5.47 -24.35 -13.37
C ILE A 265 -3.97 -24.37 -13.08
N ALA A 266 -3.61 -24.19 -11.81
CA ALA A 266 -2.24 -24.15 -11.32
C ALA A 266 -2.18 -24.92 -9.99
N PRO A 267 -1.69 -26.17 -9.99
CA PRO A 267 -1.56 -26.95 -8.76
C PRO A 267 -0.67 -26.25 -7.73
N PHE A 268 -1.00 -26.44 -6.46
CA PHE A 268 -0.29 -25.92 -5.30
C PHE A 268 -0.49 -26.85 -4.10
N SER A 269 0.35 -26.67 -3.08
CA SER A 269 0.36 -27.49 -1.87
C SER A 269 -0.85 -27.25 -0.96
N ASP A 270 -1.35 -28.30 -0.32
CA ASP A 270 -2.39 -28.18 0.72
C ASP A 270 -1.87 -27.77 2.09
N ARG A 271 -0.54 -27.67 2.22
CA ARG A 271 0.16 -27.37 3.47
C ARG A 271 -0.08 -25.94 3.95
N ALA A 272 -0.65 -25.81 5.14
CA ALA A 272 -0.91 -24.51 5.77
C ALA A 272 0.37 -23.74 6.13
N ASP A 273 1.43 -24.45 6.55
CA ASP A 273 2.73 -23.88 6.95
C ASP A 273 3.46 -23.09 5.85
N ARG A 274 2.95 -23.17 4.63
CA ARG A 274 3.44 -22.44 3.46
C ARG A 274 2.34 -21.75 2.64
N THR A 275 1.10 -21.73 3.12
CA THR A 275 0.00 -21.00 2.46
C THR A 275 -0.12 -19.61 3.09
N VAL A 276 0.18 -18.59 2.28
CA VAL A 276 0.15 -17.17 2.69
C VAL A 276 -1.18 -16.53 2.36
N VAL A 277 -1.69 -15.71 3.29
CA VAL A 277 -2.66 -14.66 3.01
C VAL A 277 -2.03 -13.31 3.30
N ALA A 278 -2.02 -12.43 2.29
CA ALA A 278 -1.40 -11.12 2.35
C ALA A 278 -2.40 -10.01 2.05
N GLY A 279 -2.35 -8.93 2.82
CA GLY A 279 -3.18 -7.76 2.55
C GLY A 279 -2.79 -6.51 3.33
N GLN A 280 -3.32 -5.37 2.87
CA GLN A 280 -3.04 -4.06 3.44
C GLN A 280 -4.32 -3.44 4.02
N SER A 281 -4.23 -2.69 5.12
CA SER A 281 -5.40 -2.02 5.72
C SER A 281 -6.49 -3.03 6.11
N PHE A 282 -7.71 -2.94 5.54
CA PHE A 282 -8.73 -3.99 5.72
C PHE A 282 -8.30 -5.35 5.18
N GLY A 283 -7.47 -5.41 4.14
CA GLY A 283 -6.87 -6.66 3.69
C GLY A 283 -5.96 -7.27 4.76
N GLY A 284 -5.18 -6.46 5.47
CA GLY A 284 -4.31 -6.94 6.57
C GLY A 284 -5.12 -7.46 7.76
N LEU A 285 -6.22 -6.77 8.10
CA LEU A 285 -7.20 -7.25 9.07
C LEU A 285 -7.81 -8.60 8.63
N SER A 286 -8.23 -8.68 7.37
CA SER A 286 -8.84 -9.88 6.79
C SER A 286 -7.89 -11.07 6.72
N ALA A 287 -6.62 -10.82 6.39
CA ALA A 287 -5.58 -11.83 6.34
C ALA A 287 -5.34 -12.47 7.71
N LEU A 288 -5.23 -11.66 8.76
CA LEU A 288 -5.11 -12.18 10.12
C LEU A 288 -6.39 -12.90 10.55
N TYR A 289 -7.56 -12.34 10.26
CA TYR A 289 -8.83 -13.02 10.53
C TYR A 289 -8.89 -14.41 9.87
N ALA A 290 -8.43 -14.54 8.62
CA ALA A 290 -8.36 -15.83 7.92
C ALA A 290 -7.48 -16.84 8.65
N GLY A 291 -6.26 -16.43 9.06
CA GLY A 291 -5.35 -17.30 9.79
C GLY A 291 -5.88 -17.71 11.16
N LEU A 292 -6.51 -16.79 11.89
CA LEU A 292 -7.08 -17.07 13.22
C LEU A 292 -8.25 -18.06 13.19
N HIS A 293 -9.02 -18.08 12.10
CA HIS A 293 -10.24 -18.89 12.00
C HIS A 293 -10.08 -20.19 11.19
N TRP A 294 -9.11 -20.24 10.27
CA TRP A 294 -8.80 -21.41 9.44
C TRP A 294 -7.28 -21.67 9.37
N PRO A 295 -6.59 -21.84 10.53
CA PRO A 295 -5.15 -22.05 10.58
C PRO A 295 -4.71 -23.32 9.83
N GLU A 296 -5.59 -24.30 9.67
CA GLU A 296 -5.38 -25.53 8.91
C GLU A 296 -5.29 -25.31 7.39
N ARG A 297 -5.69 -24.13 6.90
CA ARG A 297 -5.57 -23.74 5.49
C ARG A 297 -4.61 -22.58 5.28
N PHE A 298 -4.58 -21.62 6.21
CA PHE A 298 -3.83 -20.37 6.11
C PHE A 298 -2.88 -20.20 7.29
N GLY A 299 -1.73 -20.88 7.26
CA GLY A 299 -0.75 -20.85 8.35
C GLY A 299 0.21 -19.64 8.32
N CYS A 300 0.27 -18.90 7.20
CA CYS A 300 1.11 -17.72 7.05
C CYS A 300 0.28 -16.46 6.81
N VAL A 301 0.47 -15.44 7.64
CA VAL A 301 -0.25 -14.16 7.54
C VAL A 301 0.74 -13.03 7.29
N LEU A 302 0.46 -12.21 6.28
CA LEU A 302 1.17 -10.96 6.01
C LEU A 302 0.19 -9.79 6.11
N SER A 303 0.29 -9.03 7.19
CA SER A 303 -0.57 -7.88 7.46
C SER A 303 0.24 -6.60 7.49
N GLN A 304 -0.07 -5.68 6.56
CA GLN A 304 0.57 -4.37 6.49
C GLN A 304 -0.46 -3.28 6.80
N SER A 305 -0.11 -2.39 7.74
CA SER A 305 -0.99 -1.32 8.20
C SER A 305 -2.39 -1.81 8.57
N GLY A 306 -2.47 -2.98 9.23
CA GLY A 306 -3.72 -3.69 9.48
C GLY A 306 -4.73 -2.81 10.23
N SER A 307 -5.98 -2.79 9.74
CA SER A 307 -7.05 -1.94 10.28
C SER A 307 -7.67 -2.51 11.57
N TYR A 308 -6.84 -2.81 12.56
CA TYR A 308 -7.23 -3.42 13.84
C TYR A 308 -7.97 -2.47 14.79
N TRP A 309 -8.23 -1.25 14.35
CA TRP A 309 -9.18 -0.32 15.00
C TRP A 309 -10.63 -0.61 14.63
N TRP A 310 -10.89 -1.47 13.63
CA TRP A 310 -12.25 -1.73 13.16
C TRP A 310 -13.11 -2.41 14.24
N PRO A 311 -14.39 -2.01 14.40
CA PRO A 311 -15.16 -1.05 13.58
C PRO A 311 -15.05 0.41 14.01
N HIS A 312 -14.32 0.69 15.10
CA HIS A 312 -14.33 1.98 15.79
C HIS A 312 -13.24 2.95 15.29
N ARG A 313 -13.57 3.73 14.26
CA ARG A 313 -12.66 4.73 13.66
C ARG A 313 -12.16 5.82 14.64
N GLY A 314 -12.82 6.02 15.77
CA GLY A 314 -12.41 6.97 16.81
C GLY A 314 -11.19 6.52 17.62
N GLY A 315 -10.84 5.23 17.61
CA GLY A 315 -9.70 4.68 18.34
C GLY A 315 -9.81 4.73 19.87
N GLN A 316 -10.98 5.09 20.41
CA GLN A 316 -11.29 5.08 21.84
C GLN A 316 -11.74 3.69 22.32
N GLN A 317 -12.18 2.84 21.40
CA GLN A 317 -12.63 1.48 21.65
C GLN A 317 -11.68 0.53 20.93
N GLU A 318 -11.49 -0.66 21.50
CA GLU A 318 -10.66 -1.69 20.92
C GLU A 318 -11.32 -2.26 19.67
N GLY A 319 -10.53 -2.71 18.70
CA GLY A 319 -11.10 -3.38 17.55
C GLY A 319 -11.56 -4.79 17.93
N VAL A 320 -12.64 -5.25 17.31
CA VAL A 320 -13.29 -6.51 17.71
C VAL A 320 -12.39 -7.73 17.56
N LEU A 321 -11.42 -7.73 16.63
CA LEU A 321 -10.47 -8.84 16.51
C LEU A 321 -9.56 -8.92 17.75
N LEU A 322 -9.15 -7.76 18.28
CA LEU A 322 -8.35 -7.68 19.50
C LEU A 322 -9.17 -8.13 20.72
N GLU A 323 -10.44 -7.71 20.80
CA GLU A 323 -11.36 -8.13 21.87
C GLU A 323 -11.53 -9.65 21.90
N LYS A 324 -11.73 -10.28 20.73
CA LYS A 324 -11.86 -11.74 20.61
C LYS A 324 -10.59 -12.49 21.03
N LEU A 325 -9.42 -11.97 20.67
CA LEU A 325 -8.14 -12.52 21.11
C LEU A 325 -7.97 -12.41 22.63
N LYS A 326 -8.42 -11.30 23.24
CA LYS A 326 -8.40 -11.12 24.70
C LYS A 326 -9.37 -12.04 25.43
N ALA A 327 -10.54 -12.26 24.84
CA ALA A 327 -11.55 -13.17 25.37
C ALA A 327 -11.20 -14.66 25.18
N GLY A 328 -10.17 -14.97 24.37
CA GLY A 328 -9.80 -16.35 24.04
C GLY A 328 -10.78 -17.03 23.08
N GLU A 329 -11.62 -16.28 22.37
CA GLU A 329 -12.55 -16.81 21.36
C GLU A 329 -11.83 -17.29 20.10
N VAL A 330 -10.64 -16.75 19.84
CA VAL A 330 -9.75 -17.11 18.73
C VAL A 330 -8.31 -17.16 19.23
N SER A 331 -7.47 -17.96 18.56
CA SER A 331 -6.05 -18.14 18.89
C SER A 331 -5.19 -18.06 17.64
N ALA A 332 -3.94 -17.63 17.80
CA ALA A 332 -2.94 -17.59 16.73
C ALA A 332 -1.98 -18.79 16.76
N GLU A 333 -2.36 -19.86 17.45
CA GLU A 333 -1.56 -21.08 17.53
C GLU A 333 -1.26 -21.67 16.14
N GLY A 334 0.00 -22.06 15.91
CA GLY A 334 0.45 -22.62 14.64
C GLY A 334 0.65 -21.60 13.51
N LEU A 335 0.41 -20.30 13.74
CA LEU A 335 0.58 -19.27 12.72
C LEU A 335 1.99 -18.67 12.70
N ARG A 336 2.44 -18.31 11.49
CA ARG A 336 3.59 -17.43 11.24
C ARG A 336 3.08 -16.10 10.69
N ILE A 337 3.42 -15.00 11.34
CA ILE A 337 2.79 -13.71 11.09
C ILE A 337 3.86 -12.66 10.82
N VAL A 338 3.79 -12.00 9.67
CA VAL A 338 4.46 -10.72 9.46
C VAL A 338 3.45 -9.61 9.78
N LEU A 339 3.81 -8.76 10.73
CA LEU A 339 3.00 -7.64 11.17
C LEU A 339 3.76 -6.34 10.98
N GLU A 340 3.33 -5.54 10.00
CA GLU A 340 4.00 -4.33 9.56
C GLU A 340 3.11 -3.11 9.77
N ALA A 341 3.67 -2.01 10.29
CA ALA A 341 2.97 -0.74 10.38
C ALA A 341 3.92 0.46 10.19
N GLY A 342 3.42 1.55 9.65
CA GLY A 342 4.17 2.78 9.41
C GLY A 342 4.17 3.72 10.62
N ILE A 343 5.30 4.37 10.92
CA ILE A 343 5.38 5.37 11.99
C ILE A 343 4.54 6.63 11.68
N ARG A 344 4.24 6.87 10.39
CA ARG A 344 3.46 8.04 9.93
C ARG A 344 1.96 7.80 9.87
N GLU A 345 1.47 6.72 10.48
CA GLU A 345 0.04 6.42 10.64
C GLU A 345 -0.29 6.11 12.12
N PRO A 346 -0.21 7.11 13.03
CA PRO A 346 -0.12 6.87 14.48
C PRO A 346 -1.26 6.03 15.07
N MET A 347 -2.48 6.23 14.59
CA MET A 347 -3.65 5.45 15.01
C MET A 347 -3.49 3.96 14.65
N ILE A 348 -3.02 3.69 13.43
CA ILE A 348 -2.86 2.32 12.91
C ILE A 348 -1.67 1.65 13.59
N MET A 349 -0.55 2.37 13.74
CA MET A 349 0.62 1.90 14.48
C MET A 349 0.25 1.47 15.91
N ARG A 350 -0.48 2.30 16.66
CA ARG A 350 -0.92 1.96 18.02
C ARG A 350 -1.83 0.72 18.05
N ALA A 351 -2.77 0.59 17.11
CA ALA A 351 -3.63 -0.58 17.02
C ALA A 351 -2.83 -1.87 16.71
N ASN A 352 -1.82 -1.77 15.84
CA ASN A 352 -0.92 -2.88 15.51
C ASN A 352 -0.01 -3.26 16.69
N GLN A 353 0.49 -2.28 17.45
CA GLN A 353 1.27 -2.52 18.68
C GLN A 353 0.43 -3.19 19.77
N ALA A 354 -0.81 -2.75 19.96
CA ALA A 354 -1.74 -3.37 20.93
C ALA A 354 -2.04 -4.83 20.55
N LEU A 355 -2.24 -5.11 19.25
CA LEU A 355 -2.37 -6.47 18.76
C LEU A 355 -1.10 -7.29 18.95
N TYR A 356 0.08 -6.74 18.62
CA TYR A 356 1.35 -7.43 18.82
C TYR A 356 1.56 -7.81 20.29
N ALA A 357 1.20 -6.93 21.23
CA ALA A 357 1.25 -7.20 22.66
C ALA A 357 0.29 -8.34 23.06
N GLN A 358 -0.91 -8.41 22.46
CA GLN A 358 -1.88 -9.48 22.73
C GLN A 358 -1.42 -10.84 22.19
N LEU A 359 -0.68 -10.86 21.08
CA LEU A 359 -0.14 -12.07 20.48
C LEU A 359 1.20 -12.53 21.11
N HIS A 360 1.54 -12.03 22.30
CA HIS A 360 2.75 -12.41 23.03
C HIS A 360 3.00 -13.93 23.16
N PRO A 361 1.97 -14.80 23.35
CA PRO A 361 2.20 -16.25 23.47
C PRO A 361 2.91 -16.90 22.27
N ILE A 362 2.83 -16.30 21.07
CA ILE A 362 3.46 -16.81 19.85
C ILE A 362 4.52 -15.84 19.30
N LYS A 363 5.08 -14.98 20.15
CA LYS A 363 5.98 -13.89 19.74
C LYS A 363 7.14 -14.34 18.85
N GLU A 364 7.64 -15.56 19.05
CA GLU A 364 8.73 -16.16 18.28
C GLU A 364 8.36 -16.41 16.80
N SER A 365 7.08 -16.56 16.51
CA SER A 365 6.54 -16.74 15.15
C SER A 365 6.04 -15.43 14.53
N ILE A 366 6.28 -14.28 15.16
CA ILE A 366 5.85 -12.96 14.68
C ILE A 366 7.02 -12.09 14.27
N PHE A 367 7.07 -11.74 12.98
CA PHE A 367 7.97 -10.77 12.41
C PHE A 367 7.34 -9.37 12.50
N TRP A 368 7.64 -8.65 13.58
CA TRP A 368 7.22 -7.26 13.76
C TRP A 368 8.11 -6.29 12.97
N ARG A 369 7.50 -5.41 12.18
CA ARG A 369 8.22 -4.42 11.36
C ARG A 369 7.61 -3.02 11.50
N GLN A 370 8.47 -2.06 11.82
CA GLN A 370 8.14 -0.64 11.73
C GLN A 370 8.76 -0.06 10.46
N VAL A 371 7.97 0.72 9.73
CA VAL A 371 8.40 1.36 8.48
C VAL A 371 8.42 2.87 8.67
N ASP A 372 9.48 3.56 8.24
CA ASP A 372 9.48 5.02 8.08
C ASP A 372 8.67 5.40 6.82
N GLY A 373 7.37 5.23 6.96
CA GLY A 373 6.35 5.40 5.95
C GLY A 373 4.99 5.52 6.60
N GLY A 374 3.96 5.74 5.78
CA GLY A 374 2.58 5.92 6.22
C GLY A 374 1.64 4.86 5.67
N HIS A 375 0.37 5.22 5.58
CA HIS A 375 -0.69 4.39 5.00
C HIS A 375 -0.63 4.39 3.46
N ASP A 376 0.47 3.86 2.92
CA ASP A 376 0.92 4.14 1.55
C ASP A 376 1.34 2.86 0.80
N ALA A 377 0.73 2.63 -0.36
CA ALA A 377 1.04 1.48 -1.21
C ALA A 377 2.47 1.48 -1.75
N LEU A 378 3.08 2.66 -1.93
CA LEU A 378 4.48 2.77 -2.31
C LEU A 378 5.41 2.23 -1.22
N CYS A 379 5.02 2.32 0.05
CA CYS A 379 5.73 1.68 1.16
C CYS A 379 5.43 0.18 1.19
N TRP A 380 4.14 -0.17 1.12
CA TRP A 380 3.68 -1.56 1.23
C TRP A 380 4.28 -2.48 0.16
N ARG A 381 4.52 -2.00 -1.06
CA ARG A 381 5.04 -2.84 -2.15
C ARG A 381 6.36 -3.54 -1.78
N GLY A 382 7.24 -2.87 -1.02
CA GLY A 382 8.49 -3.45 -0.54
C GLY A 382 8.27 -4.43 0.60
N GLY A 383 7.48 -4.04 1.60
CA GLY A 383 7.11 -4.89 2.73
C GLY A 383 6.35 -6.15 2.31
N LEU A 384 5.58 -6.09 1.21
CA LEU A 384 4.87 -7.23 0.63
C LEU A 384 5.87 -8.32 0.20
N MET A 385 6.88 -7.93 -0.56
CA MET A 385 7.91 -8.86 -1.05
C MET A 385 8.77 -9.38 0.11
N GLN A 386 9.26 -8.49 0.97
CA GLN A 386 10.06 -8.87 2.13
C GLN A 386 9.24 -9.75 3.10
N GLY A 387 7.92 -9.57 3.18
CA GLY A 387 7.03 -10.38 3.99
C GLY A 387 6.88 -11.80 3.43
N LEU A 388 6.75 -11.93 2.11
CA LEU A 388 6.74 -13.24 1.45
C LEU A 388 8.06 -13.99 1.63
N ILE A 389 9.20 -13.29 1.51
CA ILE A 389 10.54 -13.85 1.73
C ILE A 389 10.63 -14.44 3.15
N ASP A 390 10.29 -13.67 4.17
CA ASP A 390 10.39 -14.12 5.56
C ASP A 390 9.41 -15.27 5.88
N LEU A 391 8.17 -15.20 5.38
CA LEU A 391 7.17 -16.27 5.58
C LEU A 391 7.56 -17.55 4.85
N TRP A 392 8.29 -17.51 3.74
CA TRP A 392 8.74 -18.71 3.04
C TRP A 392 10.18 -19.10 3.30
N GLN A 393 10.87 -18.38 4.18
CA GLN A 393 12.27 -18.62 4.54
C GLN A 393 12.59 -20.10 4.87
N PRO A 394 11.77 -20.85 5.62
CA PRO A 394 12.04 -22.26 5.91
C PRO A 394 12.06 -23.18 4.67
N LEU A 395 11.36 -22.81 3.59
CA LEU A 395 11.28 -23.62 2.37
C LEU A 395 12.61 -23.71 1.60
N PHE A 396 13.56 -22.84 1.93
CA PHE A 396 14.93 -22.90 1.42
C PHE A 396 15.85 -23.77 2.26
N HIS A 397 15.54 -23.96 3.55
CA HIS A 397 16.34 -24.78 4.45
C HIS A 397 16.02 -26.26 4.33
N ASP A 398 14.78 -26.64 4.02
CA ASP A 398 14.38 -28.03 3.81
C ASP A 398 14.95 -28.67 2.51
N ARG A 399 15.80 -27.95 1.76
CA ARG A 399 16.44 -28.43 0.52
C ARG A 399 17.92 -28.84 0.68
N SER A 400 18.49 -28.72 1.88
CA SER A 400 19.82 -29.22 2.26
C SER A 400 19.70 -30.51 3.05
#